data_AF-A0A2E7QNX1-F1
#
_entry.id   AF-A0A2E7QNX1-F1
#
_cell.length_a   1.000
_cell.length_b   1.000
_cell.length_c   1.000
_cell.angle_alpha   90.00
_cell.angle_beta   90.00
_cell.angle_gamma   90.00
#
_symmetry.space_group_name_H-M   'P 1'
#
loop_
_entity.id
_entity.type
_entity.pdbx_description
1 polymer ?
#
loop_
_entity_poly.entity_id
_entity_poly.type
_entity_poly.pdbx_seq_one_letter_code
_entity_poly.pdbx_strand_id
1 'polypeptide(L)'
;MSSTETIDRFVAQEYKWGFYTDVEADTLPPGLNEGVVRHISAKKEEPEWLLEWRLKALRHWMEMVEPTWPHVEYPPVDFQGISYYSAPGAKDKDRPKSLDEVDPKLLETYDKLGVPLHERERLAGVAVDAVFDSVSVGT
;
A
#
# COMPACT_ATOMS: atom_id res chain seq x y z
N MET A 1 -33.80 -11.31 21.76
CA MET A 1 -32.92 -10.49 20.92
C MET A 1 -32.73 -11.25 19.62
N SER A 2 -33.08 -10.62 18.51
CA SER A 2 -32.95 -11.20 17.18
C SER A 2 -31.47 -11.35 16.82
N SER A 3 -31.13 -12.38 16.04
CA SER A 3 -29.76 -12.56 15.52
C SER A 3 -29.28 -11.33 14.75
N THR A 4 -30.19 -10.63 14.06
CA THR A 4 -29.93 -9.39 13.32
C THR A 4 -29.47 -8.26 14.24
N GLU A 5 -30.14 -8.05 15.38
CA GLU A 5 -29.77 -7.00 16.36
C GLU A 5 -28.37 -7.23 16.95
N THR A 6 -27.96 -8.49 17.05
CA THR A 6 -26.64 -8.86 17.55
C THR A 6 -25.56 -8.57 16.51
N ILE A 7 -25.81 -8.89 15.24
CA ILE A 7 -24.92 -8.60 14.11
C ILE A 7 -24.75 -7.09 13.95
N ASP A 8 -25.84 -6.32 13.95
CA ASP A 8 -25.78 -4.86 13.82
C ASP A 8 -24.94 -4.23 14.93
N ARG A 9 -25.03 -4.75 16.16
CA ARG A 9 -24.20 -4.30 17.29
C ARG A 9 -22.71 -4.62 17.11
N PHE A 10 -22.37 -5.73 16.46
CA PHE A 10 -20.99 -6.09 16.15
C PHE A 10 -20.43 -5.27 14.99
N VAL A 11 -21.25 -4.96 13.97
CA VAL A 11 -20.86 -4.11 12.84
C VAL A 11 -20.70 -2.66 13.26
N ALA A 12 -21.55 -2.16 14.17
CA ALA A 12 -21.47 -0.81 14.71
C ALA A 12 -20.37 -0.62 15.77
N GLN A 13 -19.68 -1.68 16.19
CA GLN A 13 -18.53 -1.54 17.08
C GLN A 13 -17.34 -0.99 16.29
N GLU A 14 -16.90 0.21 16.66
CA GLU A 14 -15.64 0.76 16.17
C GLU A 14 -14.47 -0.19 16.49
N TYR A 15 -13.53 -0.29 15.56
CA TYR A 15 -12.40 -1.19 15.66
C TYR A 15 -11.53 -0.85 16.88
N LYS A 16 -11.68 -1.65 17.94
CA LYS A 16 -11.13 -1.37 19.29
C LYS A 16 -9.62 -1.30 19.37
N TRP A 17 -8.92 -1.83 18.37
CA TRP A 17 -7.47 -2.03 18.43
C TRP A 17 -6.67 -0.93 17.73
N GLY A 18 -7.33 0.04 17.06
CA GLY A 18 -6.69 1.25 16.57
C GLY A 18 -5.55 1.06 15.58
N PHE A 19 -5.45 -0.11 14.92
CA PHE A 19 -4.51 -0.40 13.83
C PHE A 19 -4.99 0.20 12.50
N TYR A 20 -5.29 1.49 12.53
CA TYR A 20 -5.46 2.28 11.33
C TYR A 20 -4.68 3.57 11.55
N THR A 21 -4.06 4.05 10.47
CA THR A 21 -3.27 5.27 10.48
C THR A 21 -3.98 6.26 9.59
N ASP A 22 -4.54 7.30 10.20
CA ASP A 22 -5.24 8.37 9.50
C ASP A 22 -4.21 9.35 8.92
N VAL A 23 -3.65 9.02 7.76
CA VAL A 23 -2.70 9.86 7.04
C VAL A 23 -3.33 10.23 5.70
N GLU A 24 -3.20 11.49 5.31
CA GLU A 24 -3.61 11.94 3.98
C GLU A 24 -2.80 11.16 2.94
N ALA A 25 -3.46 10.44 2.04
CA ALA A 25 -2.80 9.59 1.05
C ALA A 25 -3.23 9.97 -0.37
N ASP A 26 -2.25 10.08 -1.26
CA ASP A 26 -2.45 10.20 -2.70
C ASP A 26 -2.73 8.80 -3.26
N THR A 27 -4.02 8.45 -3.35
CA THR A 27 -4.49 7.14 -3.80
C THR A 27 -5.11 7.23 -5.17
N LEU A 28 -4.70 6.36 -6.09
CA LEU A 28 -5.34 6.26 -7.40
C LEU A 28 -6.71 5.59 -7.28
N PRO A 29 -7.68 5.95 -8.15
CA PRO A 29 -8.94 5.25 -8.21
C PRO A 29 -8.72 3.77 -8.57
N PRO A 30 -9.63 2.87 -8.14
CA PRO A 30 -9.57 1.47 -8.51
C PRO A 30 -9.54 1.25 -10.03
N GLY A 31 -8.79 0.24 -10.45
CA GLY A 31 -8.75 -0.19 -11.84
C GLY A 31 -7.35 -0.50 -12.32
N LEU A 32 -7.22 -1.54 -13.15
CA LEU A 32 -5.97 -1.91 -13.80
C LEU A 32 -6.03 -1.56 -15.28
N ASN A 33 -5.34 -0.49 -15.69
CA ASN A 33 -5.29 -0.02 -17.07
C ASN A 33 -3.96 0.69 -17.39
N GLU A 34 -3.72 1.00 -18.67
CA GLU A 34 -2.48 1.67 -19.11
C GLU A 34 -2.29 3.05 -18.45
N GLY A 35 -3.38 3.76 -18.14
CA GLY A 35 -3.33 5.07 -17.47
C GLY A 35 -2.72 4.98 -16.07
N VAL A 36 -3.12 3.96 -15.30
CA VAL A 36 -2.57 3.66 -13.98
C VAL A 36 -1.08 3.31 -14.08
N VAL A 37 -0.70 2.45 -15.02
CA VAL A 37 0.71 2.09 -15.24
C VAL A 37 1.56 3.30 -15.60
N ARG A 38 1.09 4.16 -16.51
CA ARG A 38 1.78 5.40 -16.90
C ARG A 38 1.88 6.38 -15.73
N HIS A 39 0.83 6.51 -14.93
CA HIS A 39 0.83 7.36 -13.75
C HIS A 39 1.91 6.91 -12.75
N ILE A 40 1.91 5.62 -12.39
CA ILE A 40 2.90 5.06 -11.45
C ILE A 40 4.32 5.24 -11.97
N SER A 41 4.54 4.97 -13.26
CA SER A 41 5.85 5.09 -13.90
C SER A 41 6.37 6.54 -13.89
N ALA A 42 5.50 7.50 -14.21
CA ALA A 42 5.83 8.93 -14.14
C ALA A 42 6.10 9.39 -12.70
N LYS A 43 5.30 8.92 -11.74
CA LYS A 43 5.44 9.23 -10.31
C LYS A 43 6.76 8.72 -9.73
N LYS A 44 7.21 7.55 -10.19
CA LYS A 44 8.48 6.92 -9.78
C LYS A 44 9.68 7.33 -10.61
N GLU A 45 9.52 8.27 -11.54
CA GLU A 45 10.59 8.75 -12.44
C GLU A 45 11.30 7.59 -13.17
N GLU A 46 10.52 6.58 -13.59
CA GLU A 46 11.07 5.40 -14.24
C GLU A 46 11.56 5.72 -15.67
N PRO A 47 12.63 5.05 -16.14
CA PRO A 47 13.09 5.20 -17.50
C PRO A 47 12.07 4.62 -18.51
N GLU A 48 12.06 5.17 -19.73
CA GLU A 48 11.08 4.83 -20.77
C GLU A 48 11.01 3.33 -21.09
N TRP A 49 12.15 2.64 -21.13
CA TRP A 49 12.18 1.20 -21.39
C TRP A 49 11.41 0.39 -20.34
N LEU A 50 11.37 0.86 -19.07
CA LEU A 50 10.67 0.18 -17.99
C LEU A 50 9.16 0.41 -18.12
N LEU A 51 8.75 1.62 -18.50
CA LEU A 51 7.35 1.92 -18.83
C LEU A 51 6.86 1.01 -19.96
N GLU A 52 7.61 0.91 -21.06
CA GLU A 52 7.26 0.05 -22.19
C GLU A 52 7.17 -1.43 -21.78
N TRP A 53 8.10 -1.88 -20.95
CA TRP A 53 8.09 -3.24 -20.42
C TRP A 53 6.84 -3.50 -19.57
N ARG A 54 6.47 -2.58 -18.67
CA ARG A 54 5.25 -2.68 -17.85
C ARG A 54 3.99 -2.70 -18.72
N LEU A 55 3.91 -1.84 -19.74
CA LEU A 55 2.76 -1.80 -20.65
C LEU A 55 2.65 -3.08 -21.46
N LYS A 56 3.77 -3.64 -21.92
CA LYS A 56 3.79 -4.95 -22.60
C LYS A 56 3.31 -6.06 -21.67
N ALA A 57 3.76 -6.07 -20.42
CA ALA A 57 3.32 -7.03 -19.42
C ALA A 57 1.81 -6.92 -19.14
N LEU A 58 1.28 -5.70 -19.01
CA LEU A 58 -0.16 -5.47 -18.83
C LEU A 58 -0.97 -6.03 -20.00
N ARG A 59 -0.57 -5.73 -21.24
CA ARG A 59 -1.27 -6.24 -22.44
C ARG A 59 -1.27 -7.76 -22.47
N HIS A 60 -0.13 -8.38 -22.16
CA HIS A 60 -0.05 -9.83 -22.10
C HIS A 60 -0.92 -10.42 -20.99
N TRP A 61 -0.93 -9.79 -19.81
CA TRP A 61 -1.77 -10.21 -18.68
C TRP A 61 -3.27 -10.15 -19.01
N MET A 62 -3.72 -9.13 -19.75
CA MET A 62 -5.12 -9.01 -20.19
C MET A 62 -5.57 -10.14 -21.13
N GLU A 63 -4.63 -10.83 -21.77
CA GLU A 63 -4.90 -11.99 -22.64
C GLU A 63 -4.81 -13.33 -21.88
N MET A 64 -4.34 -13.33 -20.62
CA MET A 64 -4.19 -14.55 -19.83
C MET A 64 -5.54 -15.04 -19.29
N VAL A 65 -5.65 -16.36 -19.19
CA VAL A 65 -6.77 -17.02 -18.52
C VAL A 65 -6.32 -17.47 -17.14
N GLU A 66 -7.16 -17.22 -16.13
CA GLU A 66 -6.91 -17.65 -14.77
C GLU A 66 -6.80 -19.19 -14.69
N PRO A 67 -5.73 -19.74 -14.08
CA PRO A 67 -5.55 -21.18 -13.99
C PRO A 67 -6.50 -21.84 -12.99
N THR A 68 -7.14 -22.95 -13.39
CA THR A 68 -8.10 -23.70 -12.56
C THR A 68 -7.59 -25.07 -12.10
N TRP A 69 -6.30 -25.35 -12.27
CA TRP A 69 -5.69 -26.61 -11.80
C TRP A 69 -5.53 -26.76 -10.28
N PRO A 70 -5.48 -25.70 -9.42
CA PRO A 70 -5.38 -25.92 -7.99
C PRO A 70 -6.71 -26.42 -7.41
N HIS A 71 -6.64 -27.33 -6.43
CA HIS A 71 -7.81 -27.87 -5.74
C HIS A 71 -8.24 -26.96 -4.58
N VAL A 72 -8.55 -25.71 -4.90
CA VAL A 72 -9.00 -24.69 -3.95
C VAL A 72 -10.13 -23.90 -4.59
N GLU A 73 -11.18 -23.65 -3.82
CA GLU A 73 -12.33 -22.86 -4.23
C GLU A 73 -12.24 -21.46 -3.61
N TYR A 74 -12.32 -20.44 -4.46
CA TYR A 74 -12.36 -19.04 -4.05
C TYR A 74 -13.20 -18.24 -5.07
N PRO A 75 -13.84 -17.14 -4.63
CA PRO A 75 -14.52 -16.26 -5.56
C PRO A 75 -13.52 -15.62 -6.54
N PRO A 76 -13.92 -15.36 -7.80
CA PRO A 76 -13.07 -14.66 -8.76
C PRO A 76 -12.54 -13.35 -8.21
N VAL A 77 -11.27 -13.06 -8.48
CA VAL A 77 -10.63 -11.81 -8.04
C VAL A 77 -11.13 -10.66 -8.90
N ASP A 78 -11.75 -9.66 -8.27
CA ASP A 78 -12.08 -8.40 -8.94
C ASP A 78 -10.85 -7.49 -9.01
N PHE A 79 -10.04 -7.67 -10.04
CA PHE A 79 -8.86 -6.84 -10.29
C PHE A 79 -9.19 -5.36 -10.56
N GLN A 80 -10.40 -5.05 -11.03
CA GLN A 80 -10.78 -3.66 -11.29
C GLN A 80 -11.25 -2.93 -10.02
N GLY A 81 -11.62 -3.68 -8.98
CA GLY A 81 -11.94 -3.15 -7.65
C GLY A 81 -10.72 -2.76 -6.80
N ILE A 82 -9.49 -2.99 -7.29
CA ILE A 82 -8.25 -2.75 -6.54
C ILE A 82 -7.66 -1.39 -6.91
N SER A 83 -7.24 -0.61 -5.90
CA SER A 83 -6.34 0.54 -6.12
C SER A 83 -4.89 0.05 -6.13
N TYR A 84 -4.18 0.35 -7.22
CA TYR A 84 -2.82 -0.13 -7.45
C TYR A 84 -1.72 0.85 -7.01
N TYR A 85 -2.11 2.00 -6.44
CA TYR A 85 -1.18 2.99 -5.93
C TYR A 85 -1.82 3.79 -4.80
N SER A 86 -1.13 3.82 -3.67
CA SER A 86 -1.40 4.69 -2.52
C SER A 86 -0.05 5.12 -1.96
N ALA A 87 0.12 6.41 -1.72
CA ALA A 87 1.29 6.93 -1.04
C ALA A 87 0.86 7.97 0.02
N PRO A 88 1.42 7.93 1.24
CA PRO A 88 1.21 8.98 2.23
C PRO A 88 1.70 10.34 1.69
N GLY A 89 0.98 11.41 2.03
CA GLY A 89 0.95 12.74 1.42
C GLY A 89 2.22 13.60 1.49
N ALA A 90 3.39 13.01 1.68
CA ALA A 90 4.63 13.69 1.35
C ALA A 90 4.70 13.83 -0.17
N LYS A 91 4.53 15.07 -0.67
CA LYS A 91 4.80 15.42 -2.07
C LYS A 91 6.13 14.78 -2.47
N ASP A 92 6.21 14.09 -3.61
CA ASP A 92 7.38 13.26 -3.98
C ASP A 92 8.76 13.96 -3.91
N LYS A 93 8.76 15.30 -3.85
CA LYS A 93 9.95 16.15 -3.67
C LYS A 93 10.46 16.27 -2.23
N ASP A 94 9.61 15.95 -1.26
CA ASP A 94 9.84 16.03 0.18
C ASP A 94 9.76 14.63 0.81
N ARG A 95 10.30 13.60 0.13
CA ARG A 95 10.52 12.31 0.80
C ARG A 95 11.41 12.58 2.01
N PRO A 96 10.98 12.18 3.22
CA PRO A 96 11.78 12.40 4.41
C PRO A 96 13.14 11.74 4.22
N LYS A 97 14.20 12.54 4.27
CA LYS A 97 15.60 12.07 4.14
C LYS A 97 16.15 11.55 5.46
N SER A 98 15.37 11.68 6.53
CA SER A 98 15.65 11.16 7.85
C SER A 98 14.33 10.85 8.56
N LEU A 99 14.39 9.99 9.58
CA LEU A 99 13.27 9.67 10.46
C LEU A 99 12.60 10.90 11.10
N ASP A 100 13.31 12.02 11.22
CA ASP A 100 12.81 13.27 11.81
C ASP A 100 11.86 14.04 10.88
N GLU A 101 11.89 13.77 9.57
CA GLU A 101 11.03 14.41 8.56
C GLU A 101 9.72 13.62 8.32
N VAL A 102 9.57 12.46 8.99
CA VAL A 102 8.42 11.56 8.84
C VAL A 102 7.21 12.09 9.62
N ASP A 103 6.00 11.90 9.08
CA ASP A 103 4.75 12.27 9.77
C ASP A 103 4.69 11.61 11.16
N PRO A 104 4.44 12.36 12.25
CA PRO A 104 4.33 11.83 13.60
C PRO A 104 3.37 10.64 13.73
N LYS A 105 2.28 10.60 12.95
CA LYS A 105 1.32 9.49 12.96
C LYS A 105 1.94 8.17 12.46
N LEU A 106 2.92 8.23 11.56
CA LEU A 106 3.64 7.04 11.09
C LEU A 106 4.56 6.51 12.20
N LEU A 107 5.31 7.38 12.88
CA LEU A 107 6.15 6.99 14.02
C LEU A 107 5.31 6.34 15.13
N GLU A 108 4.17 6.95 15.49
CA GLU A 108 3.21 6.36 16.43
C GLU A 108 2.70 4.99 15.98
N THR A 109 2.56 4.76 14.67
CA THR A 109 2.12 3.47 14.14
C THR A 109 3.18 2.40 14.34
N TYR A 110 4.45 2.71 14.05
CA TYR A 110 5.56 1.78 14.30
C TYR A 110 5.74 1.50 15.80
N ASP A 111 5.56 2.50 16.66
CA ASP A 111 5.58 2.34 18.11
C ASP A 111 4.43 1.45 18.62
N LYS A 112 3.20 1.63 18.11
CA LYS A 112 2.06 0.74 18.41
C LYS A 112 2.31 -0.70 17.98
N LEU A 113 3.05 -0.91 16.89
CA LEU A 113 3.45 -2.23 16.41
C LEU A 113 4.65 -2.81 17.18
N GLY A 114 5.25 -2.04 18.10
CA GLY A 114 6.42 -2.46 18.87
C GLY A 114 7.71 -2.52 18.04
N VAL A 115 7.81 -1.72 16.98
CA VAL A 115 8.97 -1.65 16.08
C VAL A 115 9.78 -0.38 16.41
N PRO A 116 10.84 -0.47 17.24
CA PRO A 116 11.63 0.70 17.60
C PRO A 116 12.57 1.08 16.45
N LEU A 117 12.19 2.08 15.65
CA LEU A 117 12.94 2.49 14.46
C LEU A 117 14.30 3.10 14.82
N HIS A 118 14.34 4.05 15.77
CA HIS A 118 15.57 4.73 16.19
C HIS A 118 16.60 3.80 16.86
N GLU A 119 16.14 2.84 17.67
CA GLU A 119 17.06 1.91 18.35
C GLU A 119 17.66 0.91 17.37
N ARG A 120 16.89 0.44 16.38
CA ARG A 120 17.40 -0.49 15.35
C ARG A 120 18.40 0.18 14.42
N GLU A 121 18.14 1.42 13.99
CA GLU A 121 19.08 2.20 13.18
C GLU A 121 20.44 2.35 13.90
N ARG A 122 20.41 2.70 15.21
CA ARG A 122 21.62 2.90 16.01
C ARG A 122 22.35 1.61 16.39
N LEU A 123 21.62 0.51 16.64
CA LEU A 123 22.20 -0.75 17.13
C LEU A 123 22.69 -1.67 16.01
N ALA A 124 22.07 -1.61 14.83
CA ALA A 124 22.37 -2.57 13.76
C ALA A 124 23.47 -2.10 12.80
N GLY A 125 23.72 -0.78 12.66
CA GLY A 125 24.55 -0.27 11.56
C GLY A 125 24.02 -0.65 10.17
N VAL A 126 22.75 -1.04 10.11
CA VAL A 126 21.99 -1.44 8.93
C VAL A 126 20.91 -0.39 8.73
N ALA A 127 20.85 0.22 7.54
CA ALA A 127 19.77 1.14 7.17
C ALA A 127 18.43 0.39 7.26
N VAL A 128 17.53 0.86 8.11
CA VAL A 128 16.18 0.30 8.24
C VAL A 128 15.31 1.01 7.22
N ASP A 129 15.06 0.37 6.08
CA ASP A 129 14.10 0.86 5.10
C ASP A 129 12.67 0.49 5.55
N ALA A 130 11.95 1.50 6.04
CA ALA A 130 10.57 1.38 6.46
C ALA A 130 9.64 1.64 5.26
N VAL A 131 9.05 0.59 4.68
CA VAL A 131 8.11 0.71 3.55
C VAL A 131 6.69 0.92 4.08
N PHE A 132 6.07 2.04 3.69
CA PHE A 132 4.68 2.36 4.00
C PHE A 132 3.90 2.57 2.70
N ASP A 133 2.89 1.74 2.47
CA ASP A 133 2.19 1.61 1.18
C ASP A 133 3.16 1.50 -0.01
N SER A 134 3.06 2.41 -0.99
CA SER A 134 3.85 2.38 -2.23
C SER A 134 5.21 3.09 -2.13
N VAL A 135 5.57 3.62 -0.94
CA VAL A 135 6.79 4.42 -0.74
C VAL A 135 7.64 3.89 0.42
N SER A 136 8.95 4.09 0.28
CA SER A 136 9.92 3.96 1.37
C SER A 136 9.97 5.27 2.16
N VAL A 137 9.96 5.16 3.48
CA VAL A 137 9.90 6.28 4.44
C VAL A 137 11.20 6.42 5.24
N GLY A 138 12.19 5.53 5.07
CA GLY A 138 13.46 5.59 5.79
C GLY A 138 14.67 5.27 4.91
N THR A 139 15.66 6.16 4.91
CA THR A 139 17.06 5.88 4.53
C THR A 139 17.98 6.56 5.53
#